data_AF-A0A7X8Y1Q4-F1
#
_entry.id   AF-A0A7X8Y1Q4-F1
#
_cell.length_a   1.000
_cell.length_b   1.000
_cell.length_c   1.000
_cell.angle_alpha   90.00
_cell.angle_beta   90.00
_cell.angle_gamma   90.00
#
_symmetry.space_group_name_H-M   'P 1'
#
loop_
_entity.id
_entity.type
_entity.pdbx_description
1 polymer ?
#
loop_
_entity_poly.entity_id
_entity_poly.type
_entity_poly.pdbx_seq_one_letter_code
_entity_poly.pdbx_strand_id
1 'polypeptide(L)'
;MNVIARYIEKASTSACITQRAEALSAQLRAVGERAFPPNAQKYLRSFSSEEGAEVVGVSDGYLRQLSLDGLAPAPDLANSRRRSYSLEQINEVATLALTGKPCTIQISRNRNEAFANLLMGRLPELYAHLRGQSASSEE
;
A
#
# COMPACT_ATOMS: atom_id res chain seq x y z
N MET A 1 -24.49 -66.45 3.70
CA MET A 1 -23.98 -65.26 2.99
C MET A 1 -24.89 -64.07 3.33
N ASN A 2 -24.44 -63.18 4.22
CA ASN A 2 -25.27 -62.11 4.74
C ASN A 2 -25.09 -60.84 3.90
N VAL A 3 -26.04 -60.57 3.01
CA VAL A 3 -26.04 -59.44 2.06
C VAL A 3 -26.16 -58.08 2.79
N ILE A 4 -26.64 -58.10 4.04
CA ILE A 4 -26.86 -56.92 4.89
C ILE A 4 -25.52 -56.27 5.33
N ALA A 5 -24.44 -57.04 5.45
CA ALA A 5 -23.14 -56.52 5.89
C ALA A 5 -22.45 -55.60 4.88
N ARG A 6 -22.86 -55.61 3.60
CA ARG A 6 -22.24 -54.78 2.56
C ARG A 6 -22.76 -53.34 2.51
N TYR A 7 -23.85 -53.00 3.19
CA TYR A 7 -24.47 -51.68 3.07
C TYR A 7 -24.01 -50.66 4.13
N ILE A 8 -23.24 -51.09 5.14
CA ILE A 8 -22.74 -50.23 6.23
C ILE A 8 -21.36 -49.61 5.92
N GLU A 9 -20.66 -50.06 4.88
CA GLU A 9 -19.31 -49.60 4.51
C GLU A 9 -19.24 -48.32 3.67
N LYS A 10 -20.37 -47.70 3.30
CA LYS A 10 -20.33 -46.36 2.68
C LYS A 10 -20.32 -45.31 3.79
N ALA A 11 -19.15 -44.69 3.98
CA ALA A 11 -19.01 -43.49 4.81
C ALA A 11 -20.17 -42.52 4.55
N SER A 12 -20.77 -42.00 5.63
CA SER A 12 -21.87 -41.04 5.55
C SER A 12 -21.55 -39.94 4.53
N THR A 13 -22.52 -39.55 3.70
CA THR A 13 -22.34 -38.52 2.67
C THR A 13 -21.72 -37.24 3.23
N SER A 14 -22.09 -36.86 4.46
CA SER A 14 -21.48 -35.73 5.17
C SER A 14 -19.99 -35.91 5.41
N ALA A 15 -19.56 -37.11 5.84
CA ALA A 15 -18.16 -37.44 6.08
C ALA A 15 -17.32 -37.44 4.78
N CYS A 16 -17.91 -37.86 3.66
CA CYS A 16 -17.22 -37.80 2.36
C CYS A 16 -17.09 -36.35 1.86
N ILE A 17 -18.11 -35.51 2.11
CA ILE A 17 -18.07 -34.08 1.78
C ILE A 17 -17.01 -33.37 2.61
N THR A 18 -16.92 -33.62 3.93
CA THR A 18 -15.90 -32.98 4.78
C THR A 18 -14.50 -33.38 4.35
N GLN A 19 -14.25 -34.68 4.12
CA GLN A 19 -12.96 -35.16 3.63
C GLN A 19 -12.54 -34.50 2.31
N ARG A 20 -13.48 -34.34 1.37
CA ARG A 20 -13.22 -33.66 0.09
C ARG A 20 -12.99 -32.16 0.25
N ALA A 21 -13.74 -31.50 1.14
CA ALA A 21 -13.57 -30.08 1.44
C ALA A 21 -12.20 -29.80 2.07
N GLU A 22 -11.73 -30.68 2.96
CA GLU A 22 -10.40 -30.59 3.57
C GLU A 22 -9.29 -30.77 2.52
N ALA A 23 -9.41 -31.80 1.66
CA ALA A 23 -8.47 -32.05 0.57
C ALA A 23 -8.39 -30.86 -0.41
N LEU A 24 -9.55 -30.29 -0.78
CA LEU A 24 -9.61 -29.11 -1.62
C LEU A 24 -8.99 -27.89 -0.94
N SER A 25 -9.30 -27.66 0.34
CA SER A 25 -8.74 -26.55 1.12
C SER A 25 -7.21 -26.63 1.21
N ALA A 26 -6.66 -27.83 1.40
CA ALA A 26 -5.23 -28.06 1.40
C ALA A 26 -4.58 -27.74 0.04
N GLN A 27 -5.22 -28.14 -1.06
CA GLN A 27 -4.74 -27.82 -2.42
C GLN A 27 -4.78 -26.33 -2.70
N LEU A 28 -5.87 -25.64 -2.34
CA LEU A 28 -5.99 -24.19 -2.51
C LEU A 28 -4.91 -23.45 -1.70
N ARG A 29 -4.62 -23.89 -0.48
CA ARG A 29 -3.53 -23.32 0.32
C ARG A 29 -2.17 -23.49 -0.36
N ALA A 30 -1.87 -24.69 -0.86
CA ALA A 30 -0.62 -24.96 -1.57
C ALA A 30 -0.47 -24.15 -2.87
N VAL A 31 -1.56 -23.94 -3.61
CA VAL A 31 -1.56 -23.05 -4.79
C VAL A 31 -1.39 -21.60 -4.39
N GLY A 32 -2.06 -21.16 -3.32
CA GLY A 32 -1.94 -19.81 -2.76
C GLY A 32 -0.52 -19.47 -2.35
N GLU A 33 0.15 -20.38 -1.64
CA GLU A 33 1.56 -20.21 -1.22
C GLU A 33 2.53 -20.11 -2.41
N ARG A 34 2.25 -20.83 -3.51
CA ARG A 34 3.05 -20.74 -4.74
C ARG A 34 2.79 -19.46 -5.52
N ALA A 35 1.54 -19.03 -5.62
CA ALA A 35 1.15 -17.82 -6.35
C ALA A 35 1.51 -16.55 -5.59
N PHE A 36 1.45 -16.58 -4.26
CA PHE A 36 1.68 -15.45 -3.38
C PHE A 36 2.65 -15.85 -2.26
N PRO A 37 3.94 -16.05 -2.58
CA PRO A 37 4.92 -16.35 -1.55
C PRO A 37 5.01 -15.16 -0.57
N PRO A 38 5.20 -15.40 0.73
CA PRO A 38 5.24 -14.32 1.73
C PRO A 38 6.42 -13.35 1.51
N ASN A 39 7.48 -13.83 0.86
CA ASN A 39 8.65 -13.04 0.49
C ASN A 39 8.57 -12.45 -0.93
N ALA A 40 7.39 -12.46 -1.58
CA ALA A 40 7.22 -11.85 -2.89
C ALA A 40 7.50 -10.35 -2.81
N GLN A 41 8.59 -9.90 -3.41
CA GLN A 41 8.89 -8.48 -3.57
C GLN A 41 8.25 -7.98 -4.87
N LYS A 42 7.46 -6.91 -4.77
CA LYS A 42 6.92 -6.21 -5.93
C LYS A 42 7.79 -5.00 -6.21
N TYR A 43 8.19 -4.85 -7.46
CA TYR A 43 8.90 -3.66 -7.91
C TYR A 43 7.89 -2.67 -8.48
N LEU A 44 8.08 -1.40 -8.16
CA LEU A 44 7.32 -0.33 -8.79
C LEU A 44 7.97 0.03 -10.12
N ARG A 45 7.13 0.43 -11.09
CA ARG A 45 7.64 1.07 -12.30
C ARG A 45 8.31 2.40 -11.93
N SER A 46 9.22 2.86 -12.76
CA SER A 46 9.70 4.24 -12.67
C SER A 46 8.54 5.20 -12.90
N PHE A 47 8.51 6.27 -12.12
CA PHE A 47 7.49 7.32 -12.19
C PHE A 47 7.94 8.40 -13.15
N SER A 48 7.02 8.98 -13.91
CA SER A 48 7.30 10.22 -14.63
C SER A 48 7.52 11.39 -13.65
N SER A 49 8.08 12.50 -14.13
CA SER A 49 8.27 13.69 -13.28
C SER A 49 6.96 14.23 -12.70
N GLU A 50 5.89 14.19 -13.49
CA GLU A 50 4.56 14.62 -13.08
C GLU A 50 3.99 13.72 -11.96
N GLU A 51 4.05 12.39 -12.15
CA GLU A 51 3.62 11.43 -11.13
C GLU A 51 4.49 11.52 -9.86
N GLY A 52 5.81 11.70 -10.00
CA GLY A 52 6.72 11.86 -8.86
C GLY A 52 6.41 13.13 -8.07
N ALA A 53 6.14 14.24 -8.74
CA ALA A 53 5.74 15.50 -8.12
C ALA A 53 4.42 15.33 -7.38
N GLU A 54 3.46 14.65 -8.01
CA GLU A 54 2.18 14.33 -7.40
C GLU A 54 2.39 13.51 -6.12
N VAL A 55 3.14 12.42 -6.15
CA VAL A 55 3.42 11.56 -4.99
C VAL A 55 4.00 12.34 -3.81
N VAL A 56 4.97 13.23 -4.04
CA VAL A 56 5.57 14.06 -2.99
C VAL A 56 4.67 15.22 -2.56
N GLY A 57 3.75 15.66 -3.42
CA GLY A 57 2.89 16.83 -3.17
C GLY A 57 3.56 18.17 -3.50
N VAL A 58 4.57 18.16 -4.35
CA VAL A 58 5.25 19.36 -4.86
C VAL A 58 4.83 19.65 -6.30
N SER A 59 5.20 20.81 -6.85
CA SER A 59 5.00 21.08 -8.28
C SER A 59 6.04 20.36 -9.15
N ASP A 60 5.65 19.93 -10.36
CA ASP A 60 6.58 19.36 -11.35
C ASP A 60 7.71 20.33 -11.71
N GLY A 61 7.41 21.64 -11.77
CA GLY A 61 8.41 22.69 -11.96
C GLY A 61 9.47 22.71 -10.85
N TYR A 62 9.07 22.51 -9.59
CA TYR A 62 9.99 22.43 -8.46
C TYR A 62 10.91 21.21 -8.56
N LEU A 63 10.37 20.03 -8.91
CA LEU A 63 11.17 18.83 -9.17
C LEU A 63 12.21 19.05 -10.27
N ARG A 64 11.79 19.67 -11.37
CA ARG A 64 12.68 19.97 -12.49
C ARG A 64 13.77 20.95 -12.09
N GLN A 65 13.45 21.96 -11.28
CA GLN A 65 14.41 22.92 -10.77
C GLN A 65 15.42 22.26 -9.82
N LEU A 66 14.97 21.40 -8.89
CA LEU A 66 15.87 20.65 -8.01
C LEU A 66 16.82 19.73 -8.77
N SER A 67 16.33 19.10 -9.84
CA SER A 67 17.16 18.27 -10.72
C SER A 67 18.19 19.10 -11.49
N LEU A 68 17.86 20.33 -11.90
CA LEU A 68 18.79 21.25 -12.56
C LEU A 68 19.83 21.84 -11.60
N ASP A 69 19.42 22.12 -10.36
CA ASP A 69 20.29 22.60 -9.28
C ASP A 69 21.27 21.51 -8.79
N GLY A 70 21.11 20.26 -9.24
CA GLY A 70 21.94 19.12 -8.84
C GLY A 70 21.70 18.65 -7.40
N LEU A 71 20.61 19.10 -6.77
CA LEU A 71 20.25 18.75 -5.40
C LEU A 71 19.40 17.49 -5.33
N ALA A 72 18.63 17.19 -6.37
CA ALA A 72 17.86 15.96 -6.48
C ALA A 72 18.65 14.87 -7.22
N PRO A 73 18.36 13.59 -6.93
CA PRO A 73 18.93 12.46 -7.66
C PRO A 73 18.68 12.58 -9.16
N ALA A 74 19.69 12.19 -9.94
CA ALA A 74 19.64 12.30 -11.40
C ALA A 74 18.51 11.40 -11.95
N PRO A 75 17.55 11.97 -12.69
CA PRO A 75 16.48 11.17 -13.29
C PRO A 75 17.07 10.24 -14.35
N ASP A 76 16.46 9.07 -14.50
CA ASP A 76 16.70 8.27 -15.68
C ASP A 76 16.09 8.98 -16.89
N LEU A 77 16.93 9.28 -17.87
CA LEU A 77 16.59 10.06 -19.05
C LEU A 77 16.24 9.08 -20.17
N ALA A 78 14.96 8.77 -20.31
CA ALA A 78 14.50 8.01 -21.46
C ALA A 78 14.79 8.77 -22.76
N ASN A 79 14.98 8.04 -23.87
CA ASN A 79 15.30 8.55 -25.22
C ASN A 79 14.44 9.73 -25.72
N SER A 80 13.28 9.96 -25.10
CA SER A 80 12.35 11.07 -25.38
C SER A 80 12.54 12.29 -24.46
N ARG A 81 13.72 12.52 -23.85
CA ARG A 81 13.96 13.64 -22.88
C ARG A 81 13.00 13.65 -21.68
N ARG A 82 12.24 12.58 -21.49
CA ARG A 82 11.32 12.40 -20.36
C ARG A 82 12.15 11.96 -19.16
N ARG A 83 11.88 12.59 -18.02
CA ARG A 83 12.52 12.26 -16.75
C ARG A 83 11.70 11.19 -16.07
N SER A 84 12.36 10.10 -15.71
CA SER A 84 11.79 9.04 -14.89
C SER A 84 12.55 8.91 -13.58
N TYR A 85 11.82 8.70 -12.49
CA TYR A 85 12.33 8.60 -11.14
C TYR A 85 12.01 7.23 -10.54
N SER A 86 12.96 6.63 -9.83
CA SER A 86 12.70 5.45 -9.00
C SER A 86 12.01 5.86 -7.69
N LEU A 87 11.46 4.89 -6.96
CA LEU A 87 10.86 5.14 -5.64
C LEU A 87 11.87 5.74 -4.66
N GLU A 88 13.10 5.23 -4.66
CA GLU A 88 14.17 5.71 -3.79
C GLU A 88 14.47 7.19 -4.07
N GLN A 89 14.53 7.56 -5.35
CA GLN A 89 14.78 8.93 -5.76
C GLN A 89 13.66 9.88 -5.35
N ILE A 90 12.40 9.44 -5.44
CA ILE A 90 11.24 10.20 -4.96
C ILE A 90 11.31 10.41 -3.45
N ASN A 91 11.74 9.40 -2.70
CA ASN A 91 11.87 9.50 -1.25
C ASN A 91 12.96 10.52 -0.86
N GLU A 92 14.08 10.56 -1.57
CA GLU A 92 15.11 11.58 -1.39
C GLU A 92 14.59 12.99 -1.69
N VAL A 93 13.79 13.16 -2.74
CA VAL A 93 13.13 14.45 -3.00
C VAL A 93 12.22 14.82 -1.83
N ALA A 94 11.45 13.87 -1.29
CA ALA A 94 10.55 14.14 -0.18
C ALA A 94 11.31 14.58 1.08
N THR A 95 12.43 13.95 1.41
CA THR A 95 13.27 14.37 2.53
C THR A 95 13.91 15.74 2.29
N LEU A 96 14.32 16.05 1.06
CA LEU A 96 14.81 17.36 0.66
C LEU A 96 13.73 18.44 0.71
N ALA A 97 12.49 18.12 0.36
CA ALA A 97 11.38 19.08 0.45
C ALA A 97 11.04 19.45 1.90
N LEU A 98 11.25 18.54 2.85
CA LEU A 98 11.05 18.79 4.28
C LEU A 98 12.20 19.60 4.91
N THR A 99 13.43 19.38 4.46
CA THR A 99 14.65 19.98 5.04
C THR A 99 15.16 21.21 4.31
N GLY A 100 14.77 21.38 3.04
CA GLY A 100 15.41 22.28 2.10
C GLY A 100 14.61 23.53 1.74
N LYS A 101 14.80 23.98 0.50
CA LYS A 101 14.26 25.22 -0.06
C LYS A 101 12.72 25.24 -0.02
N PRO A 102 12.10 26.43 0.14
CA PRO A 102 10.64 26.54 0.15
C PRO A 102 10.08 26.07 -1.19
N CYS A 103 9.21 25.06 -1.15
CA CYS A 103 8.54 24.51 -2.32
C CYS A 103 7.06 24.88 -2.34
N THR A 104 6.51 25.09 -3.54
CA THR A 104 5.06 25.24 -3.69
C THR A 104 4.39 23.87 -3.48
N ILE A 105 3.76 23.69 -2.33
CA ILE A 105 2.97 22.50 -2.03
C ILE A 105 1.67 22.55 -2.83
N GLN A 106 1.41 21.51 -3.63
CA GLN A 106 0.19 21.36 -4.41
C GLN A 106 -0.82 20.53 -3.60
N ILE A 107 -1.72 21.21 -2.88
CA ILE A 107 -2.81 20.54 -2.15
C ILE A 107 -3.90 20.17 -3.14
N SER A 108 -3.88 18.93 -3.61
CA SER A 108 -4.93 18.41 -4.50
C SER A 108 -6.14 17.97 -3.66
N ARG A 109 -7.28 18.66 -3.83
CA ARG A 109 -8.53 18.42 -3.05
C ARG A 109 -9.09 16.99 -3.19
N ASN A 110 -8.85 16.32 -4.31
CA ASN A 110 -9.44 15.02 -4.64
C ASN A 110 -8.72 13.83 -3.94
N ARG A 111 -7.39 13.87 -3.80
CA ARG A 111 -6.63 12.78 -3.15
C ARG A 111 -6.96 12.58 -1.67
N ASN A 112 -7.40 13.66 -1.02
CA ASN A 112 -7.64 13.66 0.41
C ASN A 112 -9.10 13.35 0.76
N GLU A 113 -9.99 13.06 -0.18
CA GLU A 113 -11.40 12.87 0.16
C GLU A 113 -11.60 11.58 0.99
N ALA A 114 -10.94 10.49 0.62
CA ALA A 114 -10.96 9.24 1.39
C ALA A 114 -10.28 9.40 2.78
N PHE A 115 -9.15 10.12 2.83
CA PHE A 115 -8.45 10.39 4.07
C PHE A 115 -9.20 11.39 4.97
N ALA A 116 -9.81 12.41 4.39
CA ALA A 116 -10.67 13.37 5.07
C ALA A 116 -11.91 12.67 5.60
N ASN A 117 -12.57 11.80 4.83
CA ASN A 117 -13.70 11.01 5.31
C ASN A 117 -13.28 10.08 6.47
N LEU A 118 -12.10 9.46 6.39
CA LEU A 118 -11.55 8.65 7.48
C LEU A 118 -11.23 9.49 8.73
N LEU A 119 -10.58 10.64 8.56
CA LEU A 119 -10.28 11.58 9.65
C LEU A 119 -11.56 12.13 10.28
N MET A 120 -12.55 12.54 9.48
CA MET A 120 -13.83 13.05 9.94
C MET A 120 -14.65 11.97 10.66
N GLY A 121 -14.57 10.71 10.21
CA GLY A 121 -15.18 9.59 10.91
C GLY A 121 -14.52 9.25 12.26
N ARG A 122 -13.22 9.50 12.39
CA ARG A 122 -12.42 9.23 13.61
C ARG A 122 -12.22 10.44 14.52
N LEU A 123 -12.60 11.62 14.06
CA LEU A 123 -12.42 12.90 14.74
C LEU A 123 -13.03 12.98 16.15
N PRO A 124 -14.22 12.41 16.41
CA PRO A 124 -14.80 12.42 17.76
C PRO A 124 -13.93 11.69 18.79
N GLU A 125 -13.34 10.54 18.43
CA GLU A 125 -12.47 9.77 19.32
C GLU A 125 -11.13 10.46 19.55
N LEU A 126 -10.54 11.03 18.51
CA LEU A 126 -9.27 11.74 18.61
C LEU A 126 -9.38 12.99 19.51
N TYR A 127 -10.48 13.73 19.40
CA TYR A 127 -10.74 14.87 20.30
C TYR A 127 -10.98 14.46 21.75
N ALA A 128 -11.60 13.30 22.00
CA ALA A 128 -11.79 12.79 23.35
C ALA A 128 -10.45 12.47 24.03
N HIS A 129 -9.49 11.88 23.30
CA HIS A 129 -8.15 11.58 23.81
C HIS A 129 -7.33 12.85 24.08
N LEU A 130 -7.38 13.84 23.18
CA LEU A 130 -6.68 15.11 23.36
C LEU A 130 -7.23 15.92 24.54
N ARG A 131 -8.55 15.91 24.75
CA ARG A 131 -9.18 16.54 25.92
C ARG A 131 -8.78 15.86 27.23
N GLY A 132 -8.62 14.53 27.22
CA GLY A 132 -8.13 13.77 28.38
C GLY A 132 -6.68 14.12 28.75
N GLN A 133 -5.81 14.29 27.74
CA GLN A 133 -4.40 14.63 27.97
C GLN A 133 -4.18 16.04 28.54
N SER A 134 -4.99 17.03 28.13
CA SER A 134 -4.94 18.38 28.72
C SER A 134 -5.32 18.41 30.20
N ALA A 135 -6.10 17.44 30.68
CA ALA A 135 -6.48 17.33 32.09
C ALA A 135 -5.45 16.59 32.95
N SER A 136 -4.49 15.87 32.34
CA SER A 136 -3.46 15.09 33.05
C SER A 136 -2.15 15.85 33.30
N SER A 137 -2.08 17.12 32.88
CA SER A 137 -0.87 17.97 33.03
C SER A 137 -1.04 19.11 34.05
N GLU A 138 -2.15 19.13 34.81
CA GLU A 138 -2.45 20.16 35.83
C GLU A 138 -2.45 19.62 37.29
N GLU A 139 -1.92 18.41 37.54
CA GLU A 139 -1.59 17.91 38.89
C GLU A 139 -0.07 17.81 39.08
#